data_AF-A0A2V7KAC6-F1
#
_entry.id   AF-A0A2V7KAC6-F1
#
_cell.length_a   1.000
_cell.length_b   1.000
_cell.length_c   1.000
_cell.angle_alpha   90.00
_cell.angle_beta   90.00
_cell.angle_gamma   90.00
#
_symmetry.space_group_name_H-M   'P 1'
#
loop_
_entity.id
_entity.type
_entity.pdbx_description
1 polymer ?
#
loop_
_entity_poly.entity_id
_entity_poly.type
_entity_poly.pdbx_seq_one_letter_code
_entity_poly.pdbx_strand_id
1 'polypeptide(L)'
;MTLAISASNENSSGPATPPFNDEIILRDATGAGGFGHVKFRQPKDGDVIIYLDTWVRDLAPNASYRLQRAVDTNVNDDCTSTTWLTLGLGPTPQAIVTDDRGTGRAALWRTLAVSNIGTTFDIHFRVIDTAGAMVLESACYQFVVSQ
;
A
#
# COMPACT_ATOMS: atom_id res chain seq x y z
N MET A 1 30.69 18.76 -39.55
CA MET A 1 29.87 17.56 -39.34
C MET A 1 30.21 17.05 -37.96
N THR A 2 29.37 17.36 -36.97
CA THR A 2 29.48 16.83 -35.61
C THR A 2 28.05 16.51 -35.18
N LEU A 3 27.74 15.22 -35.14
CA LEU A 3 26.44 14.70 -34.73
C LEU A 3 26.36 14.68 -33.20
N ALA A 4 25.28 15.22 -32.67
CA ALA A 4 24.85 14.99 -31.30
C ALA A 4 24.36 13.53 -31.17
N ILE A 5 24.85 12.79 -30.17
CA ILE A 5 24.28 11.50 -29.79
C ILE A 5 23.42 11.75 -28.55
N SER A 6 22.11 11.65 -28.73
CA SER A 6 21.15 11.53 -27.63
C SER A 6 21.38 10.19 -26.94
N ALA A 7 21.57 10.22 -25.62
CA ALA A 7 21.43 9.03 -24.80
C ALA A 7 19.93 8.72 -24.65
N SER A 8 19.48 7.63 -25.26
CA SER A 8 18.13 7.12 -25.11
C SER A 8 17.99 6.41 -23.76
N ASN A 9 16.97 6.80 -22.99
CA ASN A 9 16.56 6.17 -21.73
C ASN A 9 16.49 4.64 -21.86
N GLU A 10 17.18 3.95 -20.97
CA GLU A 10 17.05 2.51 -20.74
C GLU A 10 15.65 2.22 -20.16
N ASN A 11 14.74 1.85 -21.05
CA ASN A 11 13.40 1.38 -20.71
C ASN A 11 13.52 -0.05 -20.16
N SER A 12 13.65 -0.21 -18.83
CA SER A 12 13.75 -1.54 -18.22
C SER A 12 12.39 -2.26 -18.25
N SER A 13 12.06 -2.90 -19.37
CA SER A 13 10.93 -3.83 -19.44
C SER A 13 11.33 -5.19 -18.85
N GLY A 14 11.32 -5.28 -17.52
CA GLY A 14 11.10 -6.56 -16.86
C GLY A 14 9.66 -7.04 -17.11
N PRO A 15 9.36 -8.35 -17.01
CA PRO A 15 7.98 -8.82 -17.13
C PRO A 15 7.15 -8.12 -16.05
N ALA A 16 6.12 -7.37 -16.48
CA ALA A 16 5.21 -6.70 -15.58
C ALA A 16 4.61 -7.74 -14.64
N THR A 17 4.86 -7.58 -13.33
CA THR A 17 4.00 -8.19 -12.31
C THR A 17 2.57 -7.83 -12.70
N PRO A 18 1.65 -8.79 -12.84
CA PRO A 18 0.29 -8.44 -13.24
C PRO A 18 -0.26 -7.38 -12.27
N PRO A 19 -0.80 -6.24 -12.76
CA PRO A 19 -1.00 -4.99 -11.97
C PRO A 19 -2.14 -5.05 -10.95
N PHE A 20 -2.55 -6.25 -10.56
CA PHE A 20 -3.63 -6.52 -9.61
C PHE A 20 -3.14 -7.05 -8.26
N ASN A 21 -1.82 -7.05 -8.04
CA ASN A 21 -1.21 -7.52 -6.81
C ASN A 21 0.05 -6.74 -6.46
N ASP A 22 0.03 -6.00 -5.35
CA ASP A 22 1.17 -5.21 -4.88
C ASP A 22 1.81 -5.80 -3.62
N GLU A 23 3.14 -5.69 -3.56
CA GLU A 23 3.94 -5.88 -2.34
C GLU A 23 4.30 -4.51 -1.79
N ILE A 24 3.46 -3.99 -0.92
CA ILE A 24 3.63 -2.64 -0.37
C ILE A 24 4.67 -2.69 0.73
N ILE A 25 5.77 -1.96 0.54
CA ILE A 25 6.83 -1.80 1.53
C ILE A 25 6.61 -0.50 2.29
N LEU A 26 6.46 -0.61 3.61
CA LEU A 26 6.33 0.53 4.53
C LEU A 26 7.65 0.72 5.26
N ARG A 27 8.21 1.93 5.16
CA ARG A 27 9.46 2.32 5.81
C ARG A 27 9.17 3.25 6.97
N ASP A 28 10.05 3.22 7.96
CA ASP A 28 9.97 4.11 9.12
C ASP A 28 9.97 5.58 8.71
N ALA A 29 8.99 6.33 9.22
CA ALA A 29 8.85 7.77 8.96
C ALA A 29 9.56 8.64 10.02
N THR A 30 10.03 8.02 11.11
CA THR A 30 10.57 8.70 12.31
C THR A 30 12.09 8.53 12.48
N GLY A 31 12.71 7.62 11.74
CA GLY A 31 14.09 7.15 11.93
C GLY A 31 14.27 6.03 12.96
N ALA A 32 13.19 5.47 13.53
CA ALA A 32 13.25 4.45 14.58
C ALA A 32 13.58 3.03 14.08
N GLY A 33 13.57 2.82 12.75
CA GLY A 33 13.92 1.54 12.12
C GLY A 33 12.77 0.55 11.96
N GLY A 34 11.52 0.98 12.20
CA GLY A 34 10.33 0.19 11.94
C GLY A 34 10.17 -0.22 10.47
N PHE A 35 9.48 -1.33 10.25
CA PHE A 35 9.24 -1.85 8.91
C PHE A 35 7.84 -2.48 8.81
N GLY A 36 7.22 -2.34 7.65
CA GLY A 36 5.96 -3.01 7.35
C GLY A 36 5.91 -3.56 5.93
N HIS A 37 5.06 -4.57 5.76
CA HIS A 37 4.74 -5.18 4.48
C HIS A 37 3.24 -5.41 4.40
N VAL A 38 2.62 -5.02 3.29
CA VAL A 38 1.22 -5.34 2.99
C VAL A 38 1.18 -6.09 1.67
N LYS A 39 0.66 -7.33 1.70
CA LYS A 39 0.30 -8.06 0.49
C LYS A 39 -1.08 -7.57 0.05
N PHE A 40 -1.13 -6.68 -0.93
CA PHE A 40 -2.38 -6.13 -1.46
C PHE A 40 -2.82 -6.96 -2.65
N ARG A 41 -3.86 -7.78 -2.48
CA ARG A 41 -4.20 -8.83 -3.45
C ARG A 41 -5.67 -8.79 -3.85
N GLN A 42 -5.91 -8.83 -5.15
CA GLN A 42 -7.21 -9.15 -5.70
C GLN A 42 -7.16 -10.55 -6.32
N PRO A 43 -7.91 -11.53 -5.80
CA PRO A 43 -8.06 -12.82 -6.46
C PRO A 43 -8.67 -12.64 -7.85
N LYS A 44 -8.16 -13.38 -8.82
CA LYS A 44 -8.68 -13.42 -10.18
C LYS A 44 -10.01 -14.20 -10.20
N ASP A 45 -11.02 -13.66 -10.88
CA ASP A 45 -12.34 -14.27 -11.10
C ASP A 45 -13.24 -14.39 -9.84
N GLY A 46 -13.31 -13.33 -9.01
CA GLY A 46 -14.08 -13.31 -7.76
C GLY A 46 -14.96 -12.06 -7.57
N ASP A 47 -15.59 -11.93 -6.39
CA ASP A 47 -16.12 -10.64 -5.96
C ASP A 47 -14.99 -9.60 -5.96
N VAL A 48 -15.30 -8.31 -6.19
CA VAL A 48 -14.31 -7.22 -6.21
C VAL A 48 -13.84 -6.92 -4.78
N ILE A 49 -13.11 -7.87 -4.19
CA ILE A 49 -12.58 -7.86 -2.84
C ILE A 49 -11.07 -7.84 -2.92
N ILE A 50 -10.50 -6.85 -2.25
CA ILE A 50 -9.08 -6.78 -1.98
C ILE A 50 -8.81 -7.37 -0.60
N TYR A 51 -7.86 -8.29 -0.53
CA TYR A 51 -7.27 -8.80 0.71
C TYR A 51 -5.95 -8.08 0.98
N LEU A 52 -5.72 -7.74 2.25
CA LEU A 52 -4.52 -7.04 2.70
C LEU A 52 -3.90 -7.79 3.88
N ASP A 53 -2.97 -8.69 3.60
CA ASP A 53 -2.19 -9.32 4.67
C ASP A 53 -1.10 -8.37 5.11
N THR A 54 -1.29 -7.80 6.30
CA THR A 54 -0.41 -6.79 6.86
C THR A 54 0.49 -7.40 7.91
N TRP A 55 1.78 -7.08 7.83
CA TRP A 55 2.78 -7.45 8.82
C TRP A 55 3.67 -6.24 9.11
N VAL A 56 3.94 -5.99 10.39
CA VAL A 56 4.84 -4.93 10.86
C VAL A 56 5.84 -5.50 11.86
N ARG A 57 6.99 -4.86 12.01
CA ARG A 57 8.03 -5.22 12.97
C ARG A 57 8.81 -4.00 13.41
N ASP A 58 9.56 -4.16 14.49
CA ASP A 58 10.42 -3.13 15.08
C ASP A 58 9.63 -1.85 15.43
N LEU A 59 8.33 -2.01 15.74
CA LEU A 59 7.48 -0.97 16.31
C LEU A 59 7.46 -1.09 17.85
N ALA A 60 6.77 -0.18 18.54
CA ALA A 60 6.64 -0.28 19.99
C ALA A 60 5.95 -1.61 20.38
N PRO A 61 6.44 -2.34 21.40
CA PRO A 61 5.86 -3.60 21.82
C PRO A 61 4.50 -3.40 22.50
N ASN A 62 3.61 -4.39 22.37
CA ASN A 62 2.26 -4.37 22.98
C ASN A 62 1.44 -3.11 22.65
N ALA A 63 1.65 -2.54 21.47
CA ALA A 63 1.00 -1.31 21.02
C ALA A 63 -0.03 -1.58 19.93
N SER A 64 -0.96 -0.64 19.75
CA SER A 64 -1.99 -0.70 18.72
C SER A 64 -1.73 0.32 17.62
N TYR A 65 -1.82 -0.14 16.39
CA TYR A 65 -1.65 0.68 15.19
C TYR A 65 -2.82 0.51 14.24
N ARG A 66 -2.94 1.40 13.25
CA ARG A 66 -3.91 1.28 12.16
C ARG A 66 -3.24 1.46 10.82
N LEU A 67 -3.61 0.62 9.86
CA LEU A 67 -3.25 0.82 8.46
C LEU A 67 -4.23 1.81 7.81
N GLN A 68 -3.69 2.76 7.06
CA GLN A 68 -4.47 3.65 6.22
C GLN A 68 -3.96 3.59 4.78
N ARG A 69 -4.85 3.89 3.83
CA ARG A 69 -4.51 4.11 2.42
C ARG A 69 -5.06 5.43 1.94
N ALA A 70 -4.40 6.07 0.99
CA ALA A 70 -5.00 7.11 0.15
C ALA A 70 -4.86 6.70 -1.31
N VAL A 71 -5.83 7.11 -2.13
CA VAL A 71 -5.86 6.86 -3.57
C VAL A 71 -5.77 8.19 -4.29
N ASP A 72 -4.96 8.21 -5.34
CA ASP A 72 -4.78 9.32 -6.25
C ASP A 72 -5.23 8.88 -7.66
N THR A 73 -6.17 9.63 -8.24
CA THR A 73 -6.73 9.32 -9.56
C THR A 73 -5.93 9.95 -10.70
N ASN A 74 -4.98 10.84 -10.39
CA ASN A 74 -4.03 11.32 -11.38
C ASN A 74 -2.90 10.29 -11.50
N VAL A 75 -2.99 9.42 -12.51
CA VAL A 75 -2.06 8.30 -12.69
C VAL A 75 -0.74 8.81 -13.27
N ASN A 76 0.21 9.12 -12.38
CA ASN A 76 1.51 9.71 -12.72
C ASN A 76 2.66 9.22 -11.82
N ASP A 77 2.43 8.18 -11.03
CA ASP A 77 3.35 7.58 -10.04
C ASP A 77 3.76 8.56 -8.92
N ASP A 78 2.99 9.64 -8.72
CA ASP A 78 3.19 10.65 -7.67
C ASP A 78 1.92 10.79 -6.81
N CYS A 79 1.88 10.02 -5.72
CA CYS A 79 0.75 9.99 -4.80
C CYS A 79 0.69 11.27 -3.96
N THR A 80 -0.18 12.21 -4.34
CA THR A 80 -0.36 13.49 -3.63
C THR A 80 -1.60 13.51 -2.73
N SER A 81 -2.50 12.55 -2.91
CA SER A 81 -3.74 12.45 -2.13
C SER A 81 -3.49 12.36 -0.63
N THR A 82 -4.21 13.16 0.15
CA THR A 82 -4.20 13.10 1.63
C THR A 82 -5.52 12.61 2.20
N THR A 83 -6.38 12.04 1.35
CA THR A 83 -7.68 11.49 1.75
C THR A 83 -7.50 10.08 2.30
N TRP A 84 -7.08 10.00 3.55
CA TRP A 84 -6.75 8.73 4.22
C TRP A 84 -8.00 7.94 4.65
N LEU A 85 -8.14 6.72 4.13
CA LEU A 85 -9.11 5.74 4.59
C LEU A 85 -8.46 4.77 5.57
N THR A 86 -9.05 4.62 6.77
CA THR A 86 -8.62 3.60 7.73
C THR A 86 -9.10 2.22 7.31
N LEU A 87 -8.17 1.27 7.20
CA LEU A 87 -8.43 -0.09 6.73
C LEU A 87 -8.82 -1.03 7.88
N GLY A 88 -9.42 -2.16 7.52
CA GLY A 88 -10.01 -3.05 8.50
C GLY A 88 -10.70 -4.28 7.91
N LEU A 89 -11.70 -4.81 8.63
CA LEU A 89 -12.54 -5.92 8.19
C LEU A 89 -13.77 -5.38 7.47
N GLY A 90 -13.67 -5.19 6.15
CA GLY A 90 -14.69 -4.44 5.42
C GLY A 90 -14.77 -3.03 5.99
N PRO A 91 -15.96 -2.37 6.07
CA PRO A 91 -16.12 -0.99 6.56
C PRO A 91 -15.48 -0.73 7.93
N THR A 92 -15.41 -1.74 8.79
CA THR A 92 -15.01 -1.63 10.20
C THR A 92 -13.49 -1.54 10.37
N PRO A 93 -12.93 -0.44 10.91
CA PRO A 93 -11.51 -0.35 11.22
C PRO A 93 -11.01 -1.49 12.11
N GLN A 94 -9.82 -2.03 11.80
CA GLN A 94 -9.17 -3.08 12.60
C GLN A 94 -7.76 -2.65 12.98
N ALA A 95 -7.39 -2.88 14.24
CA ALA A 95 -6.06 -2.57 14.72
C ALA A 95 -5.05 -3.67 14.31
N ILE A 96 -3.80 -3.25 14.12
CA ILE A 96 -2.62 -4.10 14.11
C ILE A 96 -2.04 -4.02 15.53
N VAL A 97 -2.11 -5.12 16.27
CA VAL A 97 -1.55 -5.19 17.63
C VAL A 97 -0.19 -5.85 17.55
N THR A 98 0.83 -5.19 18.10
CA THR A 98 2.18 -5.75 18.18
C THR A 98 2.34 -6.64 19.40
N ASP A 99 3.16 -7.67 19.29
CA ASP A 99 3.59 -8.52 20.40
C ASP A 99 4.66 -7.82 21.26
N ASP A 100 5.23 -8.56 22.21
CA ASP A 100 6.30 -8.12 23.10
C ASP A 100 7.62 -7.79 22.39
N ARG A 101 7.74 -8.16 21.10
CA ARG A 101 8.88 -7.86 20.23
C ARG A 101 8.58 -6.74 19.23
N GLY A 102 7.42 -6.10 19.32
CA GLY A 102 7.04 -5.06 18.37
C GLY A 102 6.60 -5.59 17.01
N THR A 103 6.31 -6.89 16.88
CA THR A 103 5.83 -7.52 15.65
C THR A 103 4.31 -7.62 15.66
N GLY A 104 3.65 -7.14 14.61
CA GLY A 104 2.20 -7.16 14.49
C GLY A 104 1.73 -7.77 13.17
N ARG A 105 0.55 -8.38 13.18
CA ARG A 105 -0.10 -8.92 11.98
C ARG A 105 -1.58 -8.57 11.97
N ALA A 106 -2.14 -8.33 10.79
CA ALA A 106 -3.57 -8.22 10.59
C ALA A 106 -3.94 -8.71 9.19
N ALA A 107 -4.98 -9.55 9.11
CA ALA A 107 -5.59 -9.94 7.85
C ALA A 107 -6.81 -9.04 7.62
N LEU A 108 -6.72 -8.13 6.65
CA LEU A 108 -7.73 -7.11 6.37
C LEU A 108 -8.37 -7.37 5.01
N TRP A 109 -9.53 -6.77 4.77
CA TRP A 109 -10.18 -6.84 3.46
C TRP A 109 -11.06 -5.63 3.17
N ARG A 110 -11.26 -5.35 1.88
CA ARG A 110 -12.16 -4.30 1.39
C ARG A 110 -12.87 -4.72 0.12
N THR A 111 -14.17 -4.49 0.07
CA THR A 111 -14.94 -4.49 -1.17
C THR A 111 -14.70 -3.19 -1.93
N LEU A 112 -14.51 -3.28 -3.24
CA LEU A 112 -14.56 -2.17 -4.17
C LEU A 112 -15.89 -2.18 -4.91
N ALA A 113 -16.26 -1.05 -5.49
CA ALA A 113 -17.43 -0.99 -6.37
C ALA A 113 -17.13 -1.73 -7.68
N VAL A 114 -18.09 -2.53 -8.16
CA VAL A 114 -18.00 -3.21 -9.47
C VAL A 114 -17.82 -2.21 -10.61
N SER A 115 -18.34 -0.99 -10.47
CA SER A 115 -18.13 0.11 -11.42
C SER A 115 -16.67 0.53 -11.60
N ASN A 116 -15.78 0.10 -10.71
CA ASN A 116 -14.36 0.45 -10.77
C ASN A 116 -13.53 -0.60 -11.54
N ILE A 117 -14.11 -1.72 -11.97
CA ILE A 117 -13.37 -2.73 -12.75
C ILE A 117 -12.76 -2.08 -14.00
N GLY A 118 -11.48 -2.36 -14.26
CA GLY A 118 -10.71 -1.80 -15.37
C GLY A 118 -10.15 -0.40 -15.12
N THR A 119 -10.44 0.22 -13.97
CA THR A 119 -9.82 1.50 -13.61
C THR A 119 -8.43 1.31 -13.01
N THR A 120 -7.55 2.27 -13.30
CA THR A 120 -6.20 2.38 -12.74
C THR A 120 -6.15 3.60 -11.83
N PHE A 121 -5.44 3.47 -10.71
CA PHE A 121 -5.15 4.59 -9.82
C PHE A 121 -3.81 4.39 -9.13
N ASP A 122 -3.23 5.49 -8.67
CA ASP A 122 -2.08 5.48 -7.79
C ASP A 122 -2.55 5.36 -6.33
N ILE A 123 -1.76 4.68 -5.50
CA ILE A 123 -2.11 4.34 -4.13
C ILE A 123 -0.87 4.32 -3.24
N HIS A 124 -1.02 4.88 -2.05
CA HIS A 124 0.00 4.79 -1.01
C HIS A 124 -0.63 4.48 0.36
N PHE A 125 0.21 4.02 1.27
CA PHE A 125 -0.17 3.49 2.56
C PHE A 125 0.65 4.13 3.66
N ARG A 126 0.04 4.20 4.85
CA ARG A 126 0.73 4.54 6.07
C ARG A 126 0.22 3.73 7.24
N VAL A 127 1.07 3.57 8.24
CA VAL A 127 0.70 3.04 9.55
C VAL A 127 0.72 4.21 10.53
N ILE A 128 -0.36 4.35 11.29
CA ILE A 128 -0.49 5.36 12.35
C ILE A 128 -0.62 4.69 13.72
N ASP A 129 -0.13 5.37 14.75
CA ASP A 129 -0.36 4.99 16.14
C ASP A 129 -1.77 5.40 16.63
N THR A 130 -2.07 5.16 17.92
CA THR A 130 -3.35 5.52 18.53
C THR A 130 -3.57 7.02 18.67
N ALA A 131 -2.51 7.83 18.68
CA ALA A 131 -2.58 9.29 18.69
C ALA A 131 -2.77 9.87 17.28
N GLY A 132 -2.65 9.06 16.24
CA GLY A 132 -2.76 9.45 14.84
C GLY A 132 -1.43 9.88 14.22
N ALA A 133 -0.31 9.70 14.92
CA ALA A 133 1.00 9.98 14.36
C ALA A 133 1.39 8.89 13.36
N MET A 134 1.90 9.30 12.20
CA MET A 134 2.42 8.38 11.18
C MET A 134 3.76 7.82 11.63
N VAL A 135 3.86 6.49 11.66
CA VAL A 135 5.07 5.78 12.09
C VAL A 135 5.74 5.03 10.94
N LEU A 136 4.96 4.55 9.97
CA LEU A 136 5.47 3.97 8.74
C LEU A 136 4.74 4.55 7.53
N GLU A 137 5.43 4.67 6.40
CA GLU A 137 4.89 5.16 5.14
C GLU A 137 5.46 4.38 3.96
N SER A 138 4.65 4.18 2.93
CA SER A 138 5.05 3.51 1.70
C SER A 138 5.46 4.51 0.62
N ALA A 139 6.16 4.04 -0.41
CA ALA A 139 6.22 4.75 -1.68
C ALA A 139 4.83 4.80 -2.34
N CYS A 140 4.74 5.48 -3.48
CA CYS A 140 3.58 5.40 -4.37
C CYS A 140 3.61 4.10 -5.19
N TYR A 141 2.45 3.50 -5.37
CA TYR A 141 2.22 2.30 -6.17
C TYR A 141 1.08 2.57 -7.13
N GLN A 142 0.96 1.76 -8.17
CA GLN A 142 -0.15 1.83 -9.12
C GLN A 142 -0.91 0.52 -9.10
N PHE A 143 -2.23 0.61 -8.99
CA PHE A 143 -3.11 -0.55 -8.93
C PHE A 143 -4.20 -0.49 -10.00
N VAL A 144 -4.48 -1.64 -10.60
CA VAL A 144 -5.59 -1.82 -11.55
C VAL A 144 -6.63 -2.74 -10.93
N VAL A 145 -7.88 -2.27 -10.89
CA VAL A 145 -9.00 -3.10 -10.44
C VAL A 145 -9.32 -4.14 -11.51
N SER A 146 -9.19 -5.41 -11.14
CA SER A 146 -9.44 -6.55 -12.02
C SER A 146 -10.79 -7.24 -11.73
N GLN A 147 -11.13 -8.26 -12.51
CA GLN A 147 -12.26 -9.15 -12.27
C GLN A 147 -11.75 -10.53 -11.87
#